data_AF-A0A4P6Q3Y8-F1
#
_entry.id   AF-A0A4P6Q3Y8-F1
#
_cell.length_a   1.000
_cell.length_b   1.000
_cell.length_c   1.000
_cell.angle_alpha   90.00
_cell.angle_beta   90.00
_cell.angle_gamma   90.00
#
_symmetry.space_group_name_H-M   'P 1'
#
loop_
_entity.id
_entity.type
_entity.pdbx_description
1 polymer ?
#
loop_
_entity_poly.entity_id
_entity_poly.type
_entity_poly.pdbx_seq_one_letter_code
_entity_poly.pdbx_strand_id
1 'polypeptide(L)'
;MSDEQPTLWELQRTIASSYAEVQKDIEALAARLDHFVLKEVYNAHRAADQERIGRLEAEVQALRESNRRAMWTAVTSFIAPVVVALVLAWMLRGGGAA
;
A
#
# COMPACT_ATOMS: atom_id res chain seq x y z
N MET A 1 -51.56 -48.11 18.89
CA MET A 1 -50.61 -47.21 18.22
C MET A 1 -51.46 -46.24 17.42
N SER A 2 -51.89 -45.16 18.06
CA SER A 2 -52.76 -44.18 17.45
C SER A 2 -51.86 -43.15 16.79
N ASP A 3 -51.89 -43.09 15.45
CA ASP A 3 -51.27 -42.02 14.68
C ASP A 3 -51.96 -40.71 15.03
N GLU A 4 -51.35 -39.98 15.96
CA GLU A 4 -51.78 -38.66 16.39
C GLU A 4 -51.41 -37.68 15.27
N GLN A 5 -52.31 -37.56 14.30
CA GLN A 5 -52.17 -36.63 13.19
C GLN A 5 -52.07 -35.21 13.76
N PRO A 6 -50.99 -34.46 13.46
CA PRO A 6 -50.80 -33.13 14.02
C PRO A 6 -51.98 -32.24 13.65
N THR A 7 -52.51 -31.54 14.63
CA THR A 7 -53.67 -30.67 14.42
C THR A 7 -53.25 -29.50 13.52
N LEU A 8 -54.16 -28.99 12.68
CA LEU A 8 -53.87 -27.88 11.74
C LEU A 8 -53.22 -26.65 12.44
N TRP A 9 -53.56 -26.43 13.70
CA TRP A 9 -52.98 -25.36 14.52
C TRP A 9 -51.51 -25.63 14.90
N GLU A 10 -51.13 -26.87 15.18
CA GLU A 10 -49.73 -27.25 15.46
C GLU A 10 -48.85 -27.11 14.22
N LEU A 11 -49.39 -27.43 13.03
CA LEU A 11 -48.70 -27.18 11.77
C LEU A 11 -48.50 -25.67 11.54
N GLN A 12 -49.55 -24.87 11.73
CA GLN A 12 -49.45 -23.42 11.60
C GLN A 12 -48.42 -22.82 12.56
N ARG A 13 -48.40 -23.29 13.82
CA ARG A 13 -47.44 -22.85 14.83
C ARG A 13 -46.02 -23.24 14.46
N THR A 14 -45.82 -24.48 14.02
CA THR A 14 -44.51 -24.98 13.59
C THR A 14 -43.98 -24.18 12.40
N ILE A 15 -44.82 -23.91 11.41
CA ILE A 15 -44.47 -23.08 10.25
C ILE A 15 -44.10 -21.66 10.71
N ALA A 16 -44.91 -21.02 11.54
CA ALA A 16 -44.62 -19.68 12.05
C ALA A 16 -43.29 -19.62 12.82
N SER A 17 -43.00 -20.63 13.63
CA SER A 17 -41.72 -20.73 14.34
C SER A 17 -40.53 -20.95 13.41
N SER A 18 -40.71 -21.74 12.35
CA SER A 18 -39.65 -21.98 11.35
C SER A 18 -39.34 -20.72 10.54
N TYR A 19 -40.36 -19.94 10.17
CA TYR A 19 -40.16 -18.66 9.49
C TYR A 19 -39.42 -17.66 10.38
N ALA A 20 -39.77 -17.61 11.67
CA ALA A 20 -39.06 -16.75 12.62
C ALA A 20 -37.57 -17.14 12.75
N GLU A 21 -37.26 -18.44 12.80
CA GLU A 21 -35.87 -18.89 12.88
C GLU A 21 -35.11 -18.60 11.58
N VAL A 22 -35.70 -18.85 10.41
CA VAL A 22 -35.10 -18.54 9.11
C VAL A 22 -34.82 -17.04 8.98
N GLN A 23 -35.74 -16.19 9.43
CA GLN A 23 -35.54 -14.74 9.37
C GLN A 23 -34.36 -14.30 10.25
N LYS A 24 -34.23 -14.87 11.44
CA LYS A 24 -33.11 -14.63 12.34
C LYS A 24 -31.78 -15.14 11.76
N ASP A 25 -31.77 -16.29 11.12
CA ASP A 25 -30.58 -16.84 10.46
C ASP A 25 -30.14 -15.97 9.29
N ILE A 26 -31.09 -15.47 8.49
CA ILE A 26 -30.81 -14.53 7.39
C ILE A 26 -30.20 -13.23 7.92
N GLU A 27 -30.72 -12.67 9.00
CA GLU A 27 -30.17 -11.46 9.63
C GLU A 27 -28.74 -11.70 10.15
N ALA A 28 -28.48 -12.85 10.76
CA ALA A 28 -27.14 -13.23 11.21
C ALA A 28 -26.16 -13.42 10.04
N LEU A 29 -26.62 -13.99 8.93
CA LEU A 29 -25.85 -14.14 7.70
C LEU A 29 -25.54 -12.77 7.07
N ALA A 30 -26.52 -11.88 6.99
CA ALA A 30 -26.34 -10.53 6.45
C ALA A 30 -25.29 -9.76 7.25
N ALA A 31 -25.38 -9.77 8.58
CA ALA A 31 -24.40 -9.10 9.45
C ALA A 31 -22.98 -9.66 9.31
N ARG A 32 -22.84 -10.99 9.14
CA ARG A 32 -21.55 -11.63 8.89
C ARG A 32 -21.00 -11.24 7.51
N LEU A 33 -21.82 -11.29 6.47
CA LEU A 33 -21.44 -10.90 5.12
C LEU A 33 -20.98 -9.44 5.07
N ASP A 34 -21.71 -8.53 5.70
CA ASP A 34 -21.31 -7.12 5.79
C ASP A 34 -19.94 -6.96 6.45
N HIS A 35 -19.69 -7.69 7.55
CA HIS A 35 -18.39 -7.67 8.20
C HIS A 35 -17.26 -8.24 7.33
N PHE A 36 -17.49 -9.36 6.65
CA PHE A 36 -16.50 -9.98 5.77
C PHE A 36 -16.19 -9.12 4.55
N VAL A 37 -17.22 -8.60 3.89
CA VAL A 37 -17.07 -7.71 2.73
C VAL A 37 -16.30 -6.45 3.14
N LEU A 38 -16.65 -5.84 4.27
CA LEU A 38 -15.93 -4.66 4.75
C LEU A 38 -14.46 -4.98 5.05
N LYS A 39 -14.15 -6.15 5.62
CA LYS A 39 -12.78 -6.60 5.88
C LYS A 39 -12.00 -6.87 4.60
N GLU A 40 -12.60 -7.53 3.62
CA GLU A 40 -11.95 -7.83 2.32
C GLU A 40 -11.68 -6.55 1.54
N VAL A 41 -12.68 -5.66 1.44
CA VAL A 41 -12.53 -4.35 0.80
C VAL A 41 -11.45 -3.53 1.51
N TYR A 42 -11.46 -3.49 2.85
CA TYR A 42 -10.42 -2.81 3.61
C TYR A 42 -9.02 -3.38 3.35
N ASN A 43 -8.87 -4.71 3.32
CA ASN A 43 -7.59 -5.36 3.04
C ASN A 43 -7.10 -5.09 1.62
N ALA A 44 -8.01 -5.12 0.63
CA ALA A 44 -7.68 -4.82 -0.76
C ALA A 44 -7.21 -3.36 -0.93
N HIS A 45 -7.93 -2.40 -0.32
CA HIS A 45 -7.52 -1.00 -0.32
C HIS A 45 -6.18 -0.80 0.41
N ARG A 46 -5.99 -1.43 1.58
CA ARG A 46 -4.74 -1.35 2.33
C ARG A 46 -3.55 -1.88 1.53
N ALA A 47 -3.71 -3.00 0.84
CA ALA A 47 -2.66 -3.57 0.00
C ALA A 47 -2.33 -2.66 -1.19
N ALA A 48 -3.35 -2.12 -1.86
CA ALA A 48 -3.17 -1.18 -2.97
C ALA A 48 -2.45 0.11 -2.51
N ASP A 49 -2.83 0.65 -1.34
CA ASP A 49 -2.21 1.85 -0.79
C ASP A 49 -0.75 1.59 -0.40
N GLN A 50 -0.43 0.44 0.19
CA GLN A 50 0.95 0.06 0.50
C GLN A 50 1.83 -0.05 -0.77
N GLU A 51 1.30 -0.62 -1.85
CA GLU A 51 2.01 -0.71 -3.13
C GLU A 51 2.22 0.68 -3.75
N ARG A 52 1.25 1.58 -3.64
CA ARG A 52 1.37 2.97 -4.12
C ARG A 52 2.41 3.75 -3.30
N ILE A 53 2.39 3.61 -1.98
CA ILE A 53 3.39 4.24 -1.09
C ILE A 53 4.79 3.72 -1.42
N GLY A 54 4.97 2.40 -1.54
CA GLY A 54 6.28 1.82 -1.87
C GLY A 54 6.83 2.32 -3.22
N ARG A 55 5.97 2.48 -4.23
CA ARG A 55 6.37 3.09 -5.52
C ARG A 55 6.79 4.55 -5.37
N LEU A 56 6.00 5.35 -4.65
CA LEU A 56 6.32 6.75 -4.40
C LEU A 56 7.63 6.92 -3.61
N GLU A 57 7.87 6.06 -2.61
CA GLU A 57 9.12 6.07 -1.85
C GLU A 57 10.32 5.75 -2.75
N ALA A 58 10.20 4.75 -3.63
CA ALA A 58 11.24 4.41 -4.59
C ALA A 58 11.51 5.55 -5.58
N GLU A 59 10.47 6.22 -6.08
CA GLU A 59 10.60 7.39 -6.95
C GLU A 59 11.29 8.55 -6.23
N VAL A 60 10.92 8.84 -4.98
CA VAL A 60 11.56 9.88 -4.16
C VAL A 60 13.03 9.56 -3.91
N GLN A 61 13.37 8.29 -3.65
CA GLN A 61 14.77 7.87 -3.51
C GLN A 61 15.55 8.05 -4.81
N ALA A 62 14.98 7.64 -5.95
CA ALA A 62 15.60 7.81 -7.25
C ALA A 62 15.81 9.30 -7.59
N LEU A 63 14.85 10.17 -7.27
CA LEU A 63 14.97 11.61 -7.44
C LEU A 63 16.06 12.20 -6.52
N ARG A 64 16.15 11.77 -5.27
CA ARG A 64 17.21 12.20 -4.35
C ARG A 64 18.59 11.77 -4.83
N GLU A 65 18.73 10.55 -5.33
CA GLU A 65 19.98 10.08 -5.91
C GLU A 65 20.35 10.83 -7.19
N SER A 66 19.39 11.05 -8.08
CA SER A 66 19.58 11.84 -9.29
C SER A 66 20.03 13.26 -8.95
N ASN A 67 19.36 13.91 -7.98
CA ASN A 67 19.72 15.24 -7.54
C ASN A 67 21.09 15.28 -6.86
N ARG A 68 21.43 14.26 -6.06
CA ARG A 68 22.77 14.13 -5.47
C ARG A 68 23.83 13.98 -6.56
N ARG A 69 23.64 13.10 -7.54
CA ARG A 69 24.56 12.94 -8.68
C ARG A 69 24.69 14.24 -9.47
N ALA A 70 23.58 14.90 -9.78
CA ALA A 70 23.56 16.19 -10.47
C ALA A 70 24.35 17.26 -9.68
N MET A 71 24.13 17.34 -8.37
CA MET A 71 24.87 18.24 -7.48
C MET A 71 26.38 17.93 -7.49
N TRP A 72 26.77 16.67 -7.39
CA TRP A 72 28.19 16.27 -7.48
C TRP A 72 28.80 16.63 -8.84
N THR A 73 28.08 16.40 -9.95
CA THR A 73 28.57 16.80 -11.28
C THR A 73 28.73 18.31 -11.41
N ALA A 74 27.76 19.09 -10.93
CA ALA A 74 27.83 20.55 -10.95
C ALA A 74 29.02 21.08 -10.11
N VAL A 75 29.22 20.53 -8.91
CA VAL A 75 30.35 20.89 -8.04
C VAL A 75 31.68 20.54 -8.69
N THR A 76 31.83 19.35 -9.28
CA THR A 76 33.08 18.96 -9.96
C THR A 76 33.39 19.86 -11.16
N SER A 77 32.36 20.29 -11.92
CA SER A 77 32.53 21.19 -13.07
C SER A 77 33.08 22.56 -12.68
N PHE A 78 32.77 23.04 -11.47
CA PHE A 78 33.20 24.34 -10.98
C PHE A 78 34.60 24.30 -10.34
N ILE A 79 34.95 23.19 -9.69
CA ILE A 79 36.25 23.03 -9.01
C ILE A 79 37.36 22.66 -10.01
N ALA A 80 37.05 21.90 -11.06
CA ALA A 80 38.01 21.48 -12.08
C ALA A 80 38.88 22.62 -12.66
N PRO A 81 38.35 23.77 -13.11
CA PRO A 81 39.18 24.85 -13.65
C PRO A 81 40.12 25.47 -12.61
N VAL A 82 39.73 25.53 -11.33
CA VAL A 82 40.58 26.06 -10.25
C VAL A 82 41.76 25.13 -9.98
N VAL A 83 41.53 23.81 -9.95
CA VAL A 83 42.58 22.81 -9.80
C VAL A 83 43.55 22.84 -10.98
N VAL A 84 43.03 22.91 -12.21
CA VAL A 84 43.86 23.04 -13.42
C VAL A 84 44.71 24.31 -13.40
N ALA A 85 44.13 25.44 -12.99
CA ALA A 85 44.87 26.71 -12.86
C ALA A 85 46.00 26.63 -11.81
N LEU A 86 45.75 25.97 -10.66
CA LEU A 86 46.77 25.74 -9.64
C LEU A 86 47.90 24.81 -10.14
N VAL A 87 47.56 23.74 -10.86
CA VAL A 87 48.54 22.83 -11.45
C VAL A 87 49.39 23.55 -12.49
N LEU A 88 48.77 24.34 -13.37
CA LEU A 88 49.50 25.15 -14.35
C LEU A 88 50.40 26.19 -13.68
N ALA A 89 49.91 26.88 -12.65
CA ALA A 89 50.72 27.84 -11.89
C ALA A 89 51.91 27.16 -11.18
N TRP A 90 51.71 25.96 -10.62
CA TRP A 90 52.78 25.19 -9.99
C TRP A 90 53.79 24.67 -11.02
N MET A 91 53.33 24.17 -12.17
CA MET A 91 54.19 23.69 -13.25
C MET A 91 55.01 24.82 -13.89
N LEU A 92 54.42 26.00 -14.10
CA LEU A 92 55.14 27.19 -14.57
C LEU A 92 56.16 27.69 -13.54
N ARG A 93 55.82 27.60 -12.26
CA ARG A 93 56.71 28.02 -11.16
C ARG A 93 57.84 27.01 -10.89
N GLY A 94 57.60 25.72 -11.10
CA GLY A 94 58.59 24.65 -10.95
C GLY A 94 59.46 24.41 -12.20
N GLY A 95 58.94 24.69 -13.40
CA GLY A 95 59.62 24.51 -14.68
C GLY A 95 60.45 25.72 -15.14
N GLY A 96 60.31 26.89 -14.49
CA GLY A 96 61.10 28.08 -14.78
C GLY A 96 62.50 28.12 -14.13
N ALA A 97 62.94 27.01 -13.53
CA ALA A 97 64.22 26.88 -12.84
C ALA A 97 65.08 25.73 -13.40
N ALA A 98 65.09 25.57 -14.73
CA ALA A 98 66.01 24.71 -15.46
C ALA A 98 66.77 25.53 -16.50
#